data_AF-A0A3E0J0P0-F1
#
_entry.id   AF-A0A3E0J0P0-F1
#
_cell.length_a   1.000
_cell.length_b   1.000
_cell.length_c   1.000
_cell.angle_alpha   90.00
_cell.angle_beta   90.00
_cell.angle_gamma   90.00
#
_symmetry.space_group_name_H-M   'P 1'
#
loop_
_entity.id
_entity.type
_entity.pdbx_description
1 polymer ?
#
loop_
_entity_poly.entity_id
_entity_poly.type
_entity_poly.pdbx_seq_one_letter_code
_entity_poly.pdbx_strand_id
1 'polypeptide(L)'
;MEYLFAFASILAVVGIFFVGSKMFNDLVEGTFSQEEIQKSQTRFFITAAIVEVIPIFIIASTYVNLLAGELVDLHLYVSIVIIVVFWMIGLAKLYVKGRESISFSPEENQSQTKAVIFISLAFLSGIPIASIMMLLNV
;
A
#
# COMPACT_ATOMS: atom_id res chain seq x y z
N MET A 1 -9.79 17.77 -10.90
CA MET A 1 -10.12 16.81 -9.82
C MET A 1 -9.22 15.57 -9.83
N GLU A 2 -8.50 15.33 -10.92
CA GLU A 2 -7.53 14.25 -11.16
C GLU A 2 -6.50 14.11 -10.03
N TYR A 3 -6.05 15.23 -9.47
CA TYR A 3 -5.12 15.25 -8.33
C TYR A 3 -5.64 14.55 -7.06
N LEU A 4 -6.97 14.35 -6.92
CA LEU A 4 -7.53 13.60 -5.79
C LEU A 4 -7.18 12.11 -5.87
N PHE A 5 -6.99 11.55 -7.06
CA PHE A 5 -6.46 10.19 -7.21
C PHE A 5 -5.01 10.09 -6.73
N ALA A 6 -4.19 11.09 -7.07
CA ALA A 6 -2.82 11.18 -6.57
C ALA A 6 -2.78 11.31 -5.05
N PHE A 7 -3.63 12.17 -4.49
CA PHE A 7 -3.74 12.34 -3.05
C PHE A 7 -4.19 11.05 -2.33
N ALA A 8 -5.22 10.37 -2.83
CA ALA A 8 -5.68 9.09 -2.27
C ALA A 8 -4.59 8.02 -2.32
N SER A 9 -3.85 7.94 -3.42
CA SER A 9 -2.72 7.02 -3.57
C SER A 9 -1.61 7.31 -2.57
N ILE A 10 -1.25 8.57 -2.35
CA ILE A 10 -0.25 8.96 -1.35
C ILE A 10 -0.72 8.58 0.07
N LEU A 11 -1.98 8.85 0.41
CA LEU A 11 -2.53 8.47 1.71
C LEU A 11 -2.46 6.95 1.95
N ALA A 12 -2.83 6.14 0.95
CA ALA A 12 -2.75 4.69 1.03
C ALA A 12 -1.30 4.21 1.15
N VAL A 13 -0.40 4.71 0.30
CA VAL A 13 1.03 4.32 0.32
C VAL A 13 1.66 4.64 1.68
N VAL A 14 1.45 5.85 2.19
CA VAL A 14 1.98 6.27 3.49
C VAL A 14 1.38 5.43 4.62
N GLY A 15 0.06 5.27 4.64
CA GLY A 15 -0.64 4.51 5.67
C GLY A 15 -0.22 3.04 5.70
N ILE A 16 -0.24 2.35 4.56
CA ILE A 16 0.18 0.95 4.46
C ILE A 16 1.68 0.80 4.76
N PHE A 17 2.52 1.75 4.34
CA PHE A 17 3.94 1.73 4.70
C PHE A 17 4.15 1.70 6.23
N PHE A 18 3.41 2.51 6.99
CA PHE A 18 3.51 2.51 8.46
C PHE A 18 2.99 1.21 9.08
N VAL A 19 1.85 0.71 8.61
CA VAL A 19 1.27 -0.55 9.13
C VAL A 19 2.18 -1.74 8.83
N GLY A 20 2.67 -1.87 7.60
CA GLY A 20 3.62 -2.92 7.21
C GLY A 20 4.97 -2.77 7.92
N SER A 21 5.47 -1.54 8.06
CA SER A 21 6.66 -1.25 8.86
C SER A 21 6.55 -1.72 10.31
N LYS A 22 5.38 -1.53 10.93
CA LYS A 22 5.12 -1.98 12.29
C LYS A 22 5.10 -3.50 12.36
N MET A 23 4.41 -4.15 11.43
CA MET A 23 4.38 -5.61 11.34
C MET A 23 5.79 -6.22 11.22
N PHE A 24 6.67 -5.63 10.40
CA PHE A 24 8.06 -6.10 10.29
C PHE A 24 8.86 -5.89 11.58
N ASN A 25 8.66 -4.79 12.28
CA ASN A 25 9.30 -4.57 13.58
C ASN A 25 8.80 -5.59 14.61
N ASP A 26 7.49 -5.83 14.67
CA ASP A 26 6.89 -6.84 15.55
C ASP A 26 7.47 -8.25 15.27
N LEU A 27 7.76 -8.56 14.00
CA LEU A 27 8.43 -9.81 13.62
C LEU A 27 9.89 -9.87 14.05
N VAL A 28 10.64 -8.76 14.02
CA VAL A 28 12.06 -8.70 14.42
C VAL A 28 12.22 -8.73 15.94
N GLU A 29 11.33 -8.06 16.68
CA GLU A 29 11.36 -7.95 18.14
C GLU A 29 10.72 -9.15 18.86
N GLY A 30 9.80 -9.86 18.19
CA GLY A 30 9.07 -11.00 18.75
C GLY A 30 9.84 -12.32 18.75
N THR A 31 9.47 -13.21 19.66
CA THR A 31 9.81 -14.63 19.53
C THR A 31 9.07 -15.18 18.33
N PHE A 32 9.78 -15.58 17.27
CA PHE A 32 9.21 -16.07 16.00
C PHE A 32 8.40 -17.39 16.14
N SER A 33 7.36 -17.42 16.97
CA SER A 33 6.37 -18.48 17.00
C SER A 33 5.39 -18.28 15.86
N GLN A 34 4.87 -19.38 15.29
CA GLN A 34 3.87 -19.29 14.22
C GLN A 34 2.60 -18.56 14.66
N GLU A 35 2.25 -18.66 15.94
CA GLU A 35 1.10 -17.96 16.52
C GLU A 35 1.28 -16.44 16.49
N GLU A 36 2.47 -15.94 16.83
CA GLU A 36 2.78 -14.51 16.78
C GLU A 36 2.76 -13.97 15.35
N ILE A 37 3.30 -14.73 14.38
CA ILE A 37 3.26 -14.37 12.96
C ILE A 37 1.82 -14.22 12.47
N GLN A 38 0.95 -15.20 12.77
CA GLN A 38 -0.47 -15.16 12.37
C GLN A 38 -1.22 -13.98 13.03
N LYS A 39 -0.94 -13.72 14.30
CA LYS A 39 -1.52 -12.59 15.03
C LYS A 39 -1.09 -11.25 14.44
N SER A 40 0.18 -11.12 14.08
CA SER A 40 0.73 -9.92 13.44
C SER A 40 0.13 -9.70 12.05
N GLN A 41 0.02 -10.76 11.23
CA GLN A 41 -0.68 -10.71 9.94
C GLN A 41 -2.15 -10.30 10.06
N THR A 42 -2.88 -10.88 11.01
CA THR A 42 -4.29 -10.55 11.24
C THR A 42 -4.45 -9.08 11.63
N ARG A 43 -3.60 -8.58 12.52
CA ARG A 43 -3.59 -7.16 12.90
C ARG A 43 -3.24 -6.27 11.70
N PHE A 44 -2.29 -6.68 10.86
CA PHE A 44 -1.95 -5.98 9.63
C PHE A 44 -3.17 -5.86 8.72
N PHE A 45 -3.89 -6.95 8.42
CA PHE A 45 -5.06 -6.92 7.54
C PHE A 45 -6.16 -5.99 8.05
N ILE A 46 -6.48 -6.08 9.34
CA ILE A 46 -7.51 -5.22 9.94
C ILE A 46 -7.10 -3.75 9.85
N THR A 47 -5.85 -3.44 10.21
CA THR A 47 -5.37 -2.05 10.22
C THR A 47 -5.22 -1.49 8.81
N ALA A 48 -4.76 -2.30 7.85
CA ALA A 48 -4.66 -1.95 6.44
C ALA A 48 -6.05 -1.64 5.86
N ALA A 49 -7.05 -2.49 6.13
CA ALA A 49 -8.42 -2.25 5.70
C ALA A 49 -8.97 -0.92 6.24
N ILE A 50 -8.73 -0.61 7.52
CA ILE A 50 -9.13 0.68 8.13
C ILE A 50 -8.43 1.86 7.45
N VAL A 51 -7.13 1.75 7.20
CA VAL A 51 -6.33 2.79 6.51
C VAL A 51 -6.85 3.06 5.10
N GLU A 52 -7.27 2.02 4.38
CA GLU A 52 -7.74 2.15 3.00
C GLU A 52 -9.14 2.73 2.85
N VAL A 53 -9.97 2.74 3.91
CA VAL A 53 -11.34 3.28 3.85
C VAL A 53 -11.36 4.70 3.27
N ILE A 54 -10.53 5.61 3.80
CA ILE A 54 -10.50 7.01 3.35
C ILE A 54 -10.04 7.12 1.88
N PRO A 55 -8.89 6.53 1.47
CA PRO A 55 -8.51 6.48 0.06
C PRO A 55 -9.58 5.92 -0.87
N ILE A 56 -10.25 4.82 -0.50
CA ILE A 56 -11.33 4.21 -1.29
C ILE A 56 -12.47 5.20 -1.52
N PHE A 57 -12.92 5.88 -0.47
CA PHE A 57 -13.98 6.89 -0.60
C PHE A 57 -13.56 8.06 -1.51
N ILE A 58 -12.30 8.50 -1.41
CA ILE A 58 -11.78 9.59 -2.27
C ILE A 58 -11.75 9.14 -3.74
N ILE A 59 -11.20 7.98 -4.07
CA ILE A 59 -11.12 7.53 -5.47
C ILE A 59 -12.52 7.28 -6.06
N ALA A 60 -13.44 6.68 -5.30
CA ALA A 60 -14.78 6.38 -5.77
C ALA A 60 -15.59 7.66 -6.03
N SER A 61 -15.57 8.60 -5.10
CA SER A 61 -16.25 9.90 -5.27
C SER A 61 -15.64 10.72 -6.40
N THR A 62 -14.30 10.74 -6.49
CA THR A 62 -13.59 11.47 -7.56
C THR A 62 -13.96 10.91 -8.93
N TYR A 63 -13.97 9.58 -9.09
CA TYR A 63 -14.31 8.93 -10.35
C TYR A 63 -15.74 9.28 -10.81
N VAL A 64 -16.73 9.19 -9.91
CA VAL A 64 -18.12 9.53 -10.24
C VAL A 64 -18.26 10.99 -10.69
N ASN A 65 -17.54 11.91 -10.06
CA ASN A 65 -17.60 13.32 -10.43
C ASN A 65 -16.89 13.61 -11.76
N LEU A 66 -15.81 12.89 -12.06
CA LEU A 66 -15.06 13.08 -13.30
C LEU A 66 -15.79 12.52 -14.53
N LEU A 67 -16.57 11.45 -14.39
CA LEU A 67 -17.44 10.95 -15.47
C LEU A 67 -18.46 11.99 -15.96
N ALA A 68 -18.76 13.01 -15.16
CA ALA A 68 -19.69 14.09 -15.49
C ALA A 68 -19.00 15.38 -15.98
N GLY A 69 -17.67 15.42 -16.03
CA GLY A 69 -16.89 16.62 -16.36
C GLY A 69 -15.99 16.46 -17.58
N GLU A 70 -15.46 17.57 -18.10
CA GLU A 70 -14.40 17.55 -19.11
C GLU A 70 -13.04 17.32 -18.45
N LEU A 71 -12.25 16.41 -19.02
CA LEU A 71 -10.88 16.11 -18.60
C LEU A 71 -9.89 17.11 -19.23
N VAL A 72 -8.85 17.44 -18.46
CA VAL A 72 -7.67 18.14 -19.00
C VAL A 72 -6.50 17.17 -19.06
N ASP A 73 -6.11 16.77 -20.28
CA ASP A 73 -5.07 15.76 -20.54
C ASP A 73 -3.79 15.97 -19.72
N LEU A 74 -3.32 17.22 -19.60
CA LEU A 74 -2.12 17.54 -18.83
C LEU A 74 -2.25 17.17 -17.34
N HIS A 75 -3.40 17.41 -16.72
CA HIS A 75 -3.61 17.12 -15.30
C HIS A 75 -3.71 15.62 -15.03
N LEU A 76 -4.25 14.86 -15.97
CA LEU A 76 -4.28 13.40 -15.94
C LEU A 76 -2.85 12.84 -15.89
N TYR A 77 -1.99 13.21 -16.85
CA TYR A 77 -0.62 12.71 -16.90
C TYR A 77 0.20 13.10 -15.68
N VAL A 78 0.08 14.35 -15.21
CA VAL A 78 0.76 14.78 -13.98
C VAL A 78 0.31 13.96 -12.77
N SER A 79 -0.99 13.67 -12.65
CA SER A 79 -1.52 12.85 -11.54
C SER A 79 -0.96 11.42 -11.57
N ILE A 80 -0.91 10.79 -12.75
CA ILE A 80 -0.31 9.44 -12.91
C ILE A 80 1.17 9.45 -12.52
N VAL A 81 1.95 10.44 -12.96
CA VAL A 81 3.38 10.55 -12.62
C VAL A 81 3.57 10.65 -11.11
N ILE A 82 2.76 11.47 -10.43
CA ILE A 82 2.81 11.59 -8.96
C ILE A 82 2.51 10.25 -8.29
N ILE A 83 1.45 9.55 -8.73
CA ILE A 83 1.09 8.23 -8.19
C ILE A 83 2.26 7.25 -8.33
N VAL A 84 2.82 7.13 -9.54
CA VAL A 84 3.91 6.20 -9.83
C VAL A 84 5.15 6.51 -9.00
N VAL A 85 5.56 7.78 -8.89
CA VAL A 85 6.75 8.16 -8.12
C VAL A 85 6.59 7.79 -6.64
N PHE A 86 5.48 8.17 -6.01
CA PHE A 86 5.25 7.86 -4.60
C PHE A 86 5.05 6.37 -4.36
N TRP A 87 4.37 5.67 -5.26
CA TRP A 87 4.19 4.23 -5.19
C TRP A 87 5.53 3.49 -5.26
N MET A 88 6.40 3.84 -6.21
CA MET A 88 7.73 3.25 -6.33
C MET A 88 8.61 3.51 -5.11
N ILE A 89 8.56 4.72 -4.54
CA ILE A 89 9.27 5.04 -3.28
C ILE A 89 8.73 4.17 -2.13
N GLY A 90 7.41 4.03 -2.02
CA GLY A 90 6.76 3.20 -1.00
C GLY A 90 7.15 1.73 -1.12
N LEU A 91 7.09 1.18 -2.33
CA LEU A 91 7.51 -0.20 -2.62
C LEU A 91 8.97 -0.42 -2.27
N ALA A 92 9.86 0.46 -2.71
CA ALA A 92 11.29 0.33 -2.42
C ALA A 92 11.57 0.35 -0.92
N LYS A 93 11.00 1.31 -0.18
CA LYS A 93 11.20 1.40 1.28
C LYS A 93 10.63 0.20 2.02
N LEU A 94 9.42 -0.24 1.67
CA LEU A 94 8.78 -1.39 2.31
C LEU A 94 9.54 -2.68 2.01
N TYR A 95 10.02 -2.85 0.77
CA TYR A 95 10.82 -4.00 0.36
C TYR A 95 12.17 -4.06 1.09
N VAL A 96 12.90 -2.95 1.20
CA VAL A 96 14.16 -2.88 1.95
C VAL A 96 13.93 -3.29 3.41
N LYS A 97 12.90 -2.73 4.04
CA LYS A 97 12.58 -3.07 5.43
C LYS A 97 12.13 -4.52 5.62
N GLY A 98 11.37 -5.06 4.67
CA GLY A 98 11.02 -6.48 4.64
C GLY A 98 12.25 -7.38 4.53
N ARG A 99 13.21 -7.01 3.67
CA ARG A 99 14.48 -7.73 3.50
C ARG A 99 15.31 -7.76 4.78
N GLU A 100 15.34 -6.66 5.52
CA GLU A 100 15.96 -6.61 6.85
C GLU A 100 15.27 -7.61 7.79
N SER A 101 13.94 -7.64 7.85
CA SER A 101 13.18 -8.61 8.66
C SER A 101 13.51 -10.08 8.32
N ILE A 102 13.71 -10.41 7.04
CA ILE A 102 14.15 -11.76 6.62
C ILE A 102 15.52 -12.11 7.24
N SER A 103 16.46 -11.16 7.27
CA SER A 103 17.81 -11.42 7.79
C SER A 103 17.85 -11.71 9.29
N PHE A 104 16.83 -11.26 10.04
CA PHE A 104 16.66 -11.57 11.46
C PHE A 104 15.77 -12.80 11.72
N SER A 105 15.09 -13.32 10.69
CA SER A 105 14.18 -14.47 10.82
C SER A 105 14.95 -15.81 10.85
N PRO A 106 14.60 -16.74 11.76
CA PRO A 106 15.07 -18.13 11.71
C PRO A 106 14.79 -18.76 10.34
N GLU A 107 15.68 -19.64 9.86
CA GLU A 107 15.56 -20.26 8.52
C GLU A 107 14.19 -20.92 8.30
N GLU A 108 13.65 -21.60 9.31
CA GLU A 108 12.34 -22.25 9.28
C GLU A 108 11.17 -21.28 9.01
N ASN A 109 11.31 -20.01 9.39
CA ASN A 109 10.26 -19.00 9.27
C ASN A 109 10.47 -18.04 8.10
N GLN A 110 11.63 -18.08 7.42
CA GLN A 110 11.91 -17.17 6.30
C GLN A 110 10.88 -17.26 5.16
N SER A 111 10.32 -18.45 4.91
CA SER A 111 9.25 -18.62 3.91
C SER A 111 8.01 -17.82 4.28
N GLN A 112 7.62 -17.84 5.57
CA GLN A 112 6.48 -17.08 6.07
C GLN A 112 6.76 -15.58 6.05
N THR A 113 7.95 -15.14 6.47
CA THR A 113 8.36 -13.72 6.40
C THR A 113 8.30 -13.20 4.96
N LYS A 114 8.76 -13.99 3.97
CA LYS A 114 8.64 -13.65 2.54
C LYS A 114 7.18 -13.49 2.09
N ALA A 115 6.30 -14.38 2.52
CA ALA A 115 4.87 -14.28 2.22
C ALA A 115 4.26 -12.99 2.81
N VAL A 116 4.62 -12.65 4.05
CA VAL A 116 4.19 -11.42 4.72
C VAL A 116 4.63 -10.16 3.96
N ILE A 117 5.86 -10.15 3.47
CA ILE A 117 6.39 -9.05 2.65
C ILE A 117 5.60 -8.92 1.36
N PHE A 118 5.35 -10.04 0.67
CA PHE A 118 4.58 -10.04 -0.57
C PHE A 118 3.16 -9.49 -0.35
N ILE A 119 2.49 -9.93 0.71
CA ILE A 119 1.16 -9.42 1.10
C ILE A 119 1.22 -7.91 1.36
N SER A 120 2.23 -7.44 2.10
CA SER A 120 2.37 -6.00 2.39
C SER A 120 2.54 -5.16 1.13
N LEU A 121 3.34 -5.64 0.18
CA LEU A 121 3.56 -4.98 -1.10
C LEU A 121 2.29 -4.98 -1.97
N ALA A 122 1.51 -6.07 -1.92
CA ALA A 122 0.23 -6.15 -2.62
C ALA A 122 -0.76 -5.11 -2.08
N PHE A 123 -0.91 -5.00 -0.76
CA PHE A 123 -1.75 -3.97 -0.13
C PHE A 123 -1.27 -2.56 -0.45
N LEU A 124 0.05 -2.31 -0.39
CA LEU A 124 0.60 -0.99 -0.73
C LEU A 124 0.31 -0.58 -2.19
N SER A 125 0.11 -1.56 -3.08
CA SER A 125 -0.13 -1.36 -4.50
C SER A 125 -1.61 -1.24 -4.89
N GLY A 126 -2.54 -1.68 -4.04
CA GLY A 126 -3.97 -1.77 -4.39
C GLY A 126 -4.55 -0.43 -4.85
N ILE A 127 -4.46 0.60 -4.00
CA ILE A 127 -5.01 1.93 -4.29
C ILE A 127 -4.27 2.66 -5.43
N PRO A 128 -2.93 2.66 -5.51
CA PRO A 128 -2.22 3.22 -6.67
C PRO A 128 -2.65 2.60 -8.00
N ILE A 129 -2.74 1.27 -8.09
CA ILE A 129 -3.16 0.58 -9.31
C ILE A 129 -4.60 0.95 -9.66
N ALA A 130 -5.51 0.89 -8.68
CA ALA A 130 -6.90 1.28 -8.89
C ALA A 130 -7.01 2.72 -9.40
N SER A 131 -6.26 3.65 -8.80
CA SER A 131 -6.26 5.07 -9.18
C SER A 131 -5.78 5.28 -10.62
N ILE A 132 -4.70 4.62 -11.03
CA ILE A 132 -4.18 4.69 -12.40
C ILE A 132 -5.20 4.10 -13.39
N MET A 133 -5.74 2.92 -13.09
CA MET A 133 -6.71 2.25 -13.95
C MET A 133 -7.97 3.11 -14.11
N MET A 134 -8.46 3.70 -13.03
CA MET A 134 -9.62 4.58 -13.08
C MET A 134 -9.31 5.82 -13.91
N LEU A 135 -8.19 6.52 -13.68
CA LEU A 135 -7.79 7.69 -14.47
C LEU A 135 -7.68 7.40 -15.98
N LEU A 136 -7.21 6.22 -16.37
CA LEU A 136 -7.11 5.81 -17.78
C LEU A 136 -8.46 5.40 -18.40
N ASN A 137 -9.50 5.19 -17.58
CA ASN A 137 -10.84 4.77 -17.99
C ASN A 137 -11.92 5.82 -17.63
N VAL A 138 -11.53 7.06 -17.28
CA VAL A 138 -12.44 8.21 -17.24
C VAL A 138 -12.60 8.75 -18.65
#